data_AF-A0AAV2HXH2-F1
#
_entry.id   AF-A0AAV2HXH2-F1
#
_cell.length_a   1.000
_cell.length_b   1.000
_cell.length_c   1.000
_cell.angle_alpha   90.00
_cell.angle_beta   90.00
_cell.angle_gamma   90.00
#
_symmetry.space_group_name_H-M   'P 1'
#
loop_
_entity.id
_entity.type
_entity.pdbx_description
1 polymer ?
#
loop_
_entity_poly.entity_id
_entity_poly.type
_entity_poly.pdbx_seq_one_letter_code
_entity_poly.pdbx_strand_id
1 'polypeptide(L)'
;MQFEVPMLSVAELLHSMKETNIDFSERDLTNPDPRHWHYIYGAMFETLTEKSIDQSIQSMLMVVKLHTEHYDIFEEGFSQLAFTTCMSRVMIAGFFRDFTLMDVIQLTPGRAKRLSSSFINMLRHCQNIRVAFYEMIEDIKKSRDQIEFDLKRNRDLKESLAKGIEVEEPKKALKQELQNEFEAERQCICELKKQSESEKKTGNVLKLNVAEIEKEKERLKQALTEIQQECDKMSHKIVQSPKRFRHEQERYKAKVTDLKNELITKERALSENKKLLEQTSERLQAITKAVKLGRDVLSDLEKSNELDVMIQQQSDIYLENKDKYNSTVAREEDIKDKLCIRKEQRHKSLSQIDLNRESTHHELTNLKQQRCKLEESLKATKLQCSQLLSQQAVILTEIEELEALFKARTEEYENKCVEIFEEINSINENVIQETTKVKSGLMDEDVG
;
A
#
# COMPACT_ATOMS: atom_id res chain seq x y z
N MET A 1 -6.94 -18.61 -37.70
CA MET A 1 -6.27 -19.83 -37.22
C MET A 1 -7.23 -20.59 -36.34
N GLN A 2 -7.67 -21.79 -36.75
CA GLN A 2 -8.39 -22.71 -35.87
C GLN A 2 -7.32 -23.50 -35.11
N PHE A 3 -7.19 -23.26 -33.81
CA PHE A 3 -6.36 -24.08 -32.93
C PHE A 3 -7.19 -25.31 -32.56
N GLU A 4 -6.75 -26.50 -32.99
CA GLU A 4 -7.38 -27.75 -32.61
C GLU A 4 -6.75 -28.27 -31.32
N VAL A 5 -7.60 -28.65 -30.36
CA VAL A 5 -7.17 -29.23 -29.09
C VAL A 5 -6.67 -30.65 -29.32
N PRO A 6 -5.51 -31.05 -28.74
CA PRO A 6 -4.98 -32.40 -28.90
C PRO A 6 -5.99 -33.48 -28.48
N MET A 7 -6.22 -34.46 -29.36
CA MET A 7 -7.10 -35.58 -29.08
C MET A 7 -6.37 -36.62 -28.21
N LEU A 8 -6.95 -36.96 -27.06
CA LEU A 8 -6.38 -37.92 -26.14
C LEU A 8 -6.81 -39.36 -26.50
N SER A 9 -5.97 -40.32 -26.14
CA SER A 9 -6.32 -41.74 -26.22
C SER A 9 -7.38 -42.09 -25.17
N VAL A 10 -8.12 -43.18 -25.39
CA VAL A 10 -9.15 -43.65 -24.45
C VAL A 10 -8.53 -43.94 -23.08
N ALA A 11 -7.36 -44.60 -23.04
CA ALA A 11 -6.66 -44.90 -21.80
C ALA A 11 -6.27 -43.64 -21.02
N GLU A 12 -5.77 -42.60 -21.70
CA GLU A 12 -5.43 -41.32 -21.06
C GLU A 12 -6.66 -40.60 -20.53
N LEU A 13 -7.79 -40.64 -21.25
CA LEU A 13 -9.04 -40.05 -20.80
C LEU A 13 -9.56 -40.74 -19.52
N LEU A 14 -9.58 -42.07 -19.50
CA LEU A 14 -9.99 -42.83 -18.32
C LEU A 14 -9.10 -42.53 -17.11
N HIS A 15 -7.79 -42.45 -17.33
CA HIS A 15 -6.84 -42.14 -16.28
C HIS A 15 -7.06 -40.73 -15.70
N SER A 16 -7.13 -39.70 -16.55
CA SER A 16 -7.28 -38.33 -16.08
C SER A 16 -8.68 -38.03 -15.53
N MET A 17 -9.75 -38.68 -16.01
CA MET A 17 -11.08 -38.56 -15.39
C MET A 17 -11.12 -39.17 -13.98
N LYS A 18 -10.41 -40.29 -13.78
CA LYS A 18 -10.26 -40.91 -12.46
C LYS A 18 -9.50 -39.99 -11.49
N GLU A 19 -8.45 -39.29 -11.93
CA GLU A 19 -7.73 -38.31 -11.11
C GLU A 19 -8.64 -37.16 -10.64
N THR A 20 -9.69 -36.84 -11.40
CA THR A 20 -10.68 -35.84 -11.06
C THR A 20 -11.86 -36.36 -10.22
N ASN A 21 -11.84 -37.64 -9.82
CA ASN A 21 -12.96 -38.31 -9.15
C ASN A 21 -14.27 -38.28 -9.94
N ILE A 22 -14.20 -38.21 -11.28
CA ILE A 22 -15.38 -38.32 -12.15
C ILE A 22 -15.54 -39.81 -12.51
N ASP A 23 -16.69 -40.39 -12.18
CA ASP A 23 -17.02 -41.76 -12.57
C ASP A 23 -17.17 -41.81 -14.10
N PHE A 24 -16.24 -42.52 -14.75
CA PHE A 24 -16.08 -42.49 -16.19
C PHE A 24 -15.45 -43.79 -16.70
N SER A 25 -16.10 -44.43 -17.68
CA SER A 25 -15.72 -45.71 -18.24
C SER A 25 -15.59 -45.66 -19.77
N GLU A 26 -15.00 -46.70 -20.37
CA GLU A 26 -14.88 -46.79 -21.83
C GLU A 26 -16.26 -46.88 -22.52
N ARG A 27 -17.24 -47.44 -21.82
CA ARG A 27 -18.62 -47.53 -22.30
C ARG A 27 -19.21 -46.14 -22.55
N ASP A 28 -18.86 -45.15 -21.73
CA ASP A 28 -19.41 -43.80 -21.83
C ASP A 28 -18.90 -43.07 -23.08
N LEU A 29 -17.77 -43.49 -23.64
CA LEU A 29 -17.25 -42.99 -24.90
C LEU A 29 -17.85 -43.73 -26.10
N THR A 30 -17.97 -45.06 -26.02
CA THR A 30 -18.43 -45.89 -27.15
C THR A 30 -19.94 -45.88 -27.34
N ASN A 31 -20.70 -45.78 -26.25
CA ASN A 31 -22.16 -45.74 -26.22
C ASN A 31 -22.63 -44.75 -25.13
N PRO A 32 -22.52 -43.43 -25.40
CA PRO A 32 -22.83 -42.40 -24.42
C PRO A 32 -24.32 -42.43 -24.01
N ASP A 33 -24.58 -42.75 -22.74
CA ASP A 33 -25.91 -42.62 -22.16
C ASP A 33 -26.18 -41.17 -21.74
N PRO A 34 -27.25 -40.51 -22.25
CA PRO A 34 -27.52 -39.10 -21.95
C PRO A 34 -27.67 -38.78 -20.47
N ARG A 35 -28.25 -39.69 -19.67
CA ARG A 35 -28.46 -39.47 -18.23
C ARG A 35 -27.13 -39.52 -17.48
N HIS A 36 -26.29 -40.50 -17.79
CA HIS A 36 -24.96 -40.58 -17.20
C HIS A 36 -24.06 -39.41 -17.64
N TRP A 37 -24.13 -39.00 -18.91
CA TRP A 37 -23.39 -37.83 -19.40
C TRP A 37 -23.84 -36.51 -18.77
N HIS A 38 -25.12 -36.37 -18.41
CA HIS A 38 -25.59 -35.22 -17.64
C HIS A 38 -24.86 -35.11 -16.30
N TYR A 39 -24.68 -36.23 -15.59
CA TYR A 39 -23.89 -36.29 -14.37
C TYR A 39 -22.41 -35.95 -14.61
N ILE A 40 -21.80 -36.54 -15.66
CA ILE A 40 -20.41 -36.28 -16.05
C ILE A 40 -20.20 -34.78 -16.33
N TYR A 41 -21.11 -34.15 -17.08
CA TYR A 41 -21.03 -32.71 -17.36
C TYR A 41 -21.14 -31.85 -16.11
N GLY A 42 -22.04 -32.20 -15.19
CA GLY A 42 -22.14 -31.54 -13.88
C GLY A 42 -20.82 -31.63 -13.10
N ALA A 43 -20.24 -32.83 -13.03
CA ALA A 43 -18.96 -33.04 -12.37
C ALA A 43 -17.80 -32.29 -13.06
N MET A 44 -17.78 -32.24 -14.39
CA MET A 44 -16.82 -31.43 -15.15
C MET A 44 -16.95 -29.94 -14.84
N PHE A 45 -18.18 -29.42 -14.80
CA PHE A 45 -18.46 -28.02 -14.46
C PHE A 45 -17.96 -27.69 -13.06
N GLU A 46 -18.31 -28.53 -12.09
CA GLU A 46 -17.92 -28.36 -10.68
C GLU A 46 -16.41 -28.40 -10.50
N THR A 47 -15.73 -29.33 -11.19
CA THR A 47 -14.27 -29.46 -11.15
C THR A 47 -13.57 -28.20 -11.65
N LEU A 48 -14.10 -27.55 -12.67
CA LEU A 48 -13.46 -26.38 -13.29
C LEU A 48 -13.81 -25.06 -12.60
N THR A 49 -15.04 -24.95 -12.09
CA THR A 49 -15.56 -23.69 -11.54
C THR A 49 -15.57 -23.63 -10.01
N GLU A 50 -15.36 -24.78 -9.35
CA GLU A 50 -15.51 -24.96 -7.90
C GLU A 50 -16.90 -24.56 -7.38
N LYS A 51 -17.91 -24.61 -8.25
CA LYS A 51 -19.31 -24.26 -7.96
C LYS A 51 -20.24 -25.32 -8.48
N SER A 52 -21.31 -25.59 -7.72
CA SER A 52 -22.36 -26.49 -8.15
C SER A 52 -23.05 -26.00 -9.42
N ILE A 53 -23.26 -26.91 -10.37
CA ILE A 53 -23.97 -26.61 -11.62
C ILE A 53 -25.44 -26.23 -11.34
N ASP A 54 -26.08 -26.90 -10.38
CA ASP A 54 -27.46 -26.63 -9.98
C ASP A 54 -27.62 -25.23 -9.41
N GLN A 55 -26.68 -24.79 -8.55
CA GLN A 55 -26.67 -23.42 -8.02
C GLN A 55 -26.52 -22.39 -9.14
N SER A 56 -25.71 -22.69 -10.15
CA SER A 56 -25.48 -21.81 -11.29
C SER A 56 -26.71 -21.70 -12.18
N ILE A 57 -27.41 -22.82 -12.40
CA ILE A 57 -28.69 -22.88 -13.11
C ILE A 57 -29.75 -22.07 -12.35
N GLN A 58 -29.92 -22.32 -11.05
CA GLN A 58 -30.88 -21.59 -10.21
C GLN A 58 -30.62 -20.08 -10.23
N SER A 59 -29.35 -19.67 -10.12
CA SER A 59 -28.97 -18.25 -10.22
C SER A 59 -29.34 -17.65 -11.57
N MET A 60 -29.16 -18.39 -12.67
CA MET A 60 -29.55 -17.94 -14.01
C MET A 60 -31.07 -17.80 -14.13
N LEU A 61 -31.83 -18.77 -13.62
CA LEU A 61 -33.28 -18.78 -13.64
C LEU A 61 -33.89 -17.66 -12.77
N MET A 62 -33.25 -17.29 -11.65
CA MET A 62 -33.70 -16.15 -10.82
C MET A 62 -33.56 -14.79 -11.53
N VAL A 63 -32.55 -14.62 -12.38
CA VAL A 63 -32.31 -13.37 -13.12
C VAL A 63 -33.24 -13.24 -14.32
N VAL A 64 -33.53 -14.36 -15.00
CA VAL A 64 -34.43 -14.40 -16.15
C VAL A 64 -35.87 -14.54 -15.65
N LYS A 65 -36.50 -13.42 -15.30
CA LYS A 65 -37.94 -13.41 -14.97
C LYS A 65 -38.76 -13.79 -16.20
N LEU A 66 -39.24 -15.02 -16.23
CA LEU A 66 -40.12 -15.54 -17.26
C LEU A 66 -41.53 -14.98 -17.06
N HIS A 67 -41.95 -14.10 -17.96
CA HIS A 67 -43.30 -13.55 -17.98
C HIS A 67 -44.17 -14.43 -18.89
N THR A 68 -44.47 -15.65 -18.43
CA THR A 68 -45.31 -16.61 -19.17
C THR A 68 -46.48 -17.05 -18.32
N GLU A 69 -47.68 -17.12 -18.90
CA GLU A 69 -48.93 -17.48 -18.19
C GLU A 69 -48.93 -18.92 -17.64
N HIS A 70 -48.04 -19.79 -18.14
CA HIS A 70 -47.91 -21.20 -17.74
C HIS A 70 -46.46 -21.59 -17.46
N TYR A 71 -45.84 -20.98 -16.44
CA TYR A 71 -44.45 -21.21 -16.05
C TYR A 71 -44.11 -22.70 -15.83
N ASP A 72 -44.98 -23.43 -15.15
CA ASP A 72 -44.77 -24.82 -14.73
C ASP A 72 -44.58 -25.79 -15.92
N ILE A 73 -45.16 -25.47 -17.09
CA ILE A 73 -45.06 -26.32 -18.29
C ILE A 73 -43.66 -26.21 -18.93
N PHE A 74 -43.00 -25.07 -18.77
CA PHE A 74 -41.71 -24.78 -19.42
C PHE A 74 -40.51 -24.92 -18.48
N GLU A 75 -40.74 -25.11 -17.18
CA GLU A 75 -39.70 -25.17 -16.15
C GLU A 75 -38.59 -26.18 -16.48
N GLU A 76 -38.95 -27.40 -16.86
CA GLU A 76 -37.99 -28.46 -17.21
C GLU A 76 -37.17 -28.09 -18.46
N GLY A 77 -37.83 -27.57 -19.50
CA GLY A 77 -37.16 -27.12 -20.72
C GLY A 77 -36.19 -25.95 -20.47
N PHE A 78 -36.57 -25.01 -19.61
CA PHE A 78 -35.71 -23.90 -19.22
C PHE A 78 -34.52 -24.35 -18.39
N SER A 79 -34.73 -25.27 -17.44
CA SER A 79 -33.64 -25.86 -16.66
C SER A 79 -32.61 -26.54 -17.59
N GLN A 80 -33.08 -27.28 -18.58
CA GLN A 80 -32.24 -27.94 -19.56
C GLN A 80 -31.47 -26.95 -20.46
N LEU A 81 -32.09 -25.84 -20.87
CA LEU A 81 -31.43 -24.77 -21.63
C LEU A 81 -30.40 -24.02 -20.77
N ALA A 82 -30.72 -23.76 -19.50
CA ALA A 82 -29.81 -23.14 -18.55
C ALA A 82 -28.59 -24.03 -18.29
N PHE A 83 -28.79 -25.33 -18.09
CA PHE A 83 -27.72 -26.33 -17.98
C PHE A 83 -26.81 -26.29 -19.21
N THR A 84 -27.41 -26.35 -20.41
CA THR A 84 -26.68 -26.31 -21.68
C THR A 84 -25.89 -25.01 -21.82
N THR A 85 -26.46 -23.88 -21.39
CA THR A 85 -25.81 -22.56 -21.44
C THR A 85 -24.63 -22.48 -20.47
N CYS A 86 -24.79 -22.98 -19.24
CA CYS A 86 -23.72 -23.08 -18.26
C CYS A 86 -22.55 -23.92 -18.81
N MET A 87 -22.85 -25.10 -19.36
CA MET A 87 -21.85 -25.98 -19.95
C MET A 87 -21.18 -25.36 -21.17
N SER A 88 -21.95 -24.74 -22.08
CA SER A 88 -21.42 -24.08 -23.28
C SER A 88 -20.38 -23.01 -22.92
N ARG A 89 -20.67 -22.19 -21.90
CA ARG A 89 -19.73 -21.15 -21.43
C ARG A 89 -18.39 -21.72 -20.94
N VAL A 90 -18.44 -22.83 -20.21
CA VAL A 90 -17.24 -23.51 -19.71
C VAL A 90 -16.49 -24.19 -20.86
N MET A 91 -17.21 -24.88 -21.75
CA MET A 91 -16.62 -25.60 -22.89
C MET A 91 -15.96 -24.67 -23.92
N ILE A 92 -16.50 -23.46 -24.10
CA ILE A 92 -15.87 -22.41 -24.94
C ILE A 92 -14.48 -22.05 -24.42
N ALA A 93 -14.29 -21.98 -23.09
CA ALA A 93 -12.96 -21.74 -22.49
C ALA A 93 -11.99 -22.89 -22.77
N GLY A 94 -12.50 -24.12 -22.90
CA GLY A 94 -11.74 -25.31 -23.32
C GLY A 94 -11.61 -25.46 -24.84
N PHE A 95 -11.85 -24.37 -25.59
CA PHE A 95 -11.83 -24.30 -27.05
C PHE A 95 -12.82 -25.22 -27.78
N PHE A 96 -13.83 -25.75 -27.08
CA PHE A 96 -14.96 -26.45 -27.69
C PHE A 96 -16.13 -25.47 -27.89
N ARG A 97 -16.18 -24.85 -29.07
CA ARG A 97 -17.07 -23.70 -29.34
C ARG A 97 -18.47 -24.07 -29.80
N ASP A 98 -18.65 -25.28 -30.31
CA ASP A 98 -19.89 -25.78 -30.91
C ASP A 98 -20.66 -26.70 -29.95
N PHE A 99 -20.64 -26.40 -28.65
CA PHE A 99 -21.46 -27.11 -27.67
C PHE A 99 -22.94 -26.70 -27.81
N THR A 100 -23.81 -27.70 -27.98
CA THR A 100 -25.23 -27.52 -28.26
C THR A 100 -26.10 -28.38 -27.35
N LEU A 101 -27.41 -28.14 -27.37
CA LEU A 101 -28.37 -28.98 -26.65
C LEU A 101 -28.32 -30.46 -27.08
N MET A 102 -27.97 -30.73 -28.34
CA MET A 102 -27.81 -32.10 -28.85
C MET A 102 -26.67 -32.84 -28.14
N ASP A 103 -25.65 -32.14 -27.65
CA ASP A 103 -24.56 -32.76 -26.88
C ASP A 103 -25.01 -33.23 -25.49
N VAL A 104 -26.14 -32.72 -25.01
CA VAL A 104 -26.74 -33.12 -23.73
C VAL A 104 -27.79 -34.20 -23.93
N ILE A 105 -28.60 -34.10 -24.99
CA ILE A 105 -29.73 -35.02 -25.24
C ILE A 105 -29.29 -36.27 -26.00
N GLN A 106 -28.36 -36.14 -26.96
CA GLN A 106 -27.97 -37.21 -27.86
C GLN A 106 -26.51 -37.06 -28.29
N LEU A 107 -25.62 -37.30 -27.33
CA LEU A 107 -24.18 -37.23 -27.57
C LEU A 107 -23.73 -38.37 -28.51
N THR A 108 -22.85 -38.07 -29.46
CA THR A 108 -22.25 -39.09 -30.34
C THR A 108 -20.88 -39.52 -29.81
N PRO A 109 -20.43 -40.77 -30.04
CA PRO A 109 -19.13 -41.26 -29.57
C PRO A 109 -17.94 -40.38 -29.97
N GLY A 110 -17.94 -39.90 -31.21
CA GLY A 110 -16.89 -39.00 -31.70
C GLY A 110 -16.86 -37.65 -30.97
N ARG A 111 -18.04 -37.11 -30.62
CA ARG A 111 -18.16 -35.85 -29.87
C ARG A 111 -17.85 -36.04 -28.39
N ALA A 112 -18.27 -37.14 -27.79
CA ALA A 112 -17.93 -37.52 -26.41
C ALA A 112 -16.41 -37.53 -26.18
N LYS A 113 -15.66 -38.15 -27.11
CA LYS A 113 -14.20 -38.19 -27.06
C LYS A 113 -13.57 -36.80 -27.21
N ARG A 114 -14.08 -35.98 -28.14
CA ARG A 114 -13.59 -34.60 -28.35
C ARG A 114 -13.84 -33.72 -27.12
N LEU A 115 -15.06 -33.76 -26.56
CA LEU A 115 -15.42 -33.00 -25.35
C LEU A 115 -14.57 -33.39 -24.15
N SER A 116 -14.39 -34.70 -23.93
CA SER A 116 -13.53 -35.21 -22.85
C SER A 116 -12.09 -34.75 -23.03
N SER A 117 -11.57 -34.78 -24.26
CA SER A 117 -10.20 -34.31 -24.55
C SER A 117 -10.06 -32.81 -24.32
N SER A 118 -11.06 -32.01 -24.74
CA SER A 118 -11.11 -30.57 -24.48
C SER A 118 -11.12 -30.25 -22.98
N PHE A 119 -11.96 -30.94 -22.21
CA PHE A 119 -12.04 -30.80 -20.76
C PHE A 119 -10.70 -31.09 -20.08
N ILE A 120 -10.09 -32.26 -20.34
CA ILE A 120 -8.84 -32.66 -19.69
C ILE A 120 -7.69 -31.72 -20.05
N ASN A 121 -7.59 -31.29 -21.31
CA ASN A 121 -6.55 -30.34 -21.71
C ASN A 121 -6.74 -28.97 -21.04
N MET A 122 -7.98 -28.49 -20.91
CA MET A 122 -8.26 -27.26 -20.17
C MET A 122 -7.90 -27.41 -18.69
N LEU A 123 -8.25 -28.54 -18.08
CA LEU A 123 -7.94 -28.81 -16.69
C LEU A 123 -6.42 -28.83 -16.43
N ARG A 124 -5.65 -29.53 -17.26
CA ARG A 124 -4.18 -29.56 -17.18
C ARG A 124 -3.59 -28.16 -17.33
N HIS A 125 -4.14 -27.37 -18.25
CA HIS A 125 -3.73 -25.98 -18.42
C HIS A 125 -4.01 -25.13 -17.17
N CYS A 126 -5.22 -25.24 -16.60
CA CYS A 126 -5.59 -24.56 -15.37
C CYS A 126 -4.69 -24.97 -14.20
N GLN A 127 -4.35 -26.26 -14.06
CA GLN A 127 -3.43 -26.74 -13.02
C GLN A 127 -2.03 -26.14 -13.18
N ASN A 128 -1.47 -26.15 -14.39
CA ASN A 128 -0.15 -25.58 -14.66
C ASN A 128 -0.11 -24.07 -14.39
N ILE A 129 -1.17 -23.37 -14.77
CA ILE A 129 -1.29 -21.92 -14.54
C ILE A 129 -1.51 -21.61 -13.05
N ARG A 130 -2.31 -22.41 -12.33
CA ARG A 130 -2.52 -22.26 -10.88
C ARG A 130 -1.20 -22.24 -10.11
N VAL A 131 -0.22 -23.04 -10.55
CA VAL A 131 1.13 -23.03 -9.96
C VAL A 131 1.78 -21.64 -10.05
N ALA A 132 1.71 -20.99 -11.21
CA ALA A 132 2.24 -19.65 -11.41
C ALA A 132 1.48 -18.57 -10.60
N PHE A 133 0.20 -18.80 -10.29
CA PHE A 133 -0.60 -17.88 -9.47
C PHE A 133 -0.46 -18.12 -7.96
N TYR A 134 0.10 -19.24 -7.50
CA TYR A 134 0.28 -19.47 -6.05
C TYR A 134 1.18 -18.43 -5.41
N GLU A 135 2.29 -18.05 -6.07
CA GLU A 135 3.19 -17.00 -5.58
C GLU A 135 2.45 -15.67 -5.44
N MET A 136 1.65 -15.29 -6.44
CA MET A 136 0.84 -14.07 -6.40
C MET A 136 -0.22 -14.11 -5.30
N ILE A 137 -0.88 -15.26 -5.08
CA ILE A 137 -1.85 -15.44 -4.00
C ILE A 137 -1.17 -15.34 -2.63
N GLU A 138 0.04 -15.89 -2.49
CA GLU A 138 0.82 -15.81 -1.26
C GLU A 138 1.25 -14.37 -0.95
N ASP A 139 1.69 -13.62 -1.97
CA ASP A 139 2.04 -12.21 -1.84
C ASP A 139 0.84 -11.35 -1.44
N ILE A 140 -0.34 -11.62 -2.03
CA ILE A 140 -1.59 -10.96 -1.64
C ILE A 140 -1.95 -11.27 -0.20
N LYS A 141 -1.81 -12.53 0.24
CA LYS A 141 -2.06 -12.93 1.65
C LYS A 141 -1.10 -12.20 2.60
N LYS A 142 0.20 -12.20 2.31
CA LYS A 142 1.20 -11.46 3.10
C LYS A 142 0.89 -9.97 3.18
N SER A 143 0.51 -9.35 2.06
CA SER A 143 0.12 -7.94 2.03
C SER A 143 -1.12 -7.68 2.87
N ARG A 144 -2.13 -8.54 2.79
CA ARG A 144 -3.34 -8.45 3.61
C ARG A 144 -3.03 -8.56 5.09
N ASP A 145 -2.21 -9.55 5.48
CA ASP A 145 -1.87 -9.79 6.87
C ASP A 145 -1.01 -8.63 7.44
N GLN A 146 -0.15 -8.01 6.62
CA GLN A 146 0.58 -6.79 6.98
C GLN A 146 -0.36 -5.59 7.19
N ILE A 147 -1.34 -5.40 6.29
CA ILE A 147 -2.35 -4.34 6.45
C ILE A 147 -3.16 -4.54 7.74
N GLU A 148 -3.55 -5.78 8.04
CA GLU A 148 -4.29 -6.09 9.26
C GLU A 148 -3.44 -5.82 10.52
N PHE A 149 -2.16 -6.17 10.49
CA PHE A 149 -1.21 -5.84 11.55
C PHE A 149 -1.08 -4.33 11.76
N ASP A 150 -0.92 -3.55 10.69
CA ASP A 150 -0.77 -2.10 10.76
C ASP A 150 -2.06 -1.42 11.24
N LEU A 151 -3.23 -1.92 10.84
CA LEU A 151 -4.53 -1.44 11.34
C LEU A 151 -4.69 -1.70 12.83
N LYS A 152 -4.30 -2.89 13.30
CA LYS A 152 -4.31 -3.22 14.73
C LYS A 152 -3.37 -2.31 15.51
N ARG A 153 -2.13 -2.14 15.04
CA ARG A 153 -1.15 -1.22 15.65
C ARG A 153 -1.66 0.22 15.69
N ASN A 154 -2.31 0.70 14.65
CA ASN A 154 -2.90 2.04 14.62
C ASN A 154 -4.01 2.21 15.66
N ARG A 155 -4.85 1.18 15.84
CA ARG A 155 -5.89 1.17 16.87
C ARG A 155 -5.28 1.23 18.27
N ASP A 156 -4.26 0.42 18.55
CA ASP A 156 -3.57 0.39 19.85
C ASP A 156 -2.91 1.73 20.16
N LEU A 157 -2.26 2.36 19.17
CA LEU A 157 -1.67 3.70 19.31
C LEU A 157 -2.71 4.78 19.57
N LYS A 158 -3.86 4.74 18.89
CA LYS A 158 -4.97 5.68 19.14
C LYS A 158 -5.53 5.52 20.54
N GLU A 159 -5.68 4.29 21.03
CA GLU A 159 -6.13 4.02 22.39
C GLU A 159 -5.10 4.53 23.42
N SER A 160 -3.82 4.30 23.20
CA SER A 160 -2.75 4.82 24.06
C SER A 160 -2.71 6.36 24.06
N LEU A 161 -2.92 7.00 22.91
CA LEU A 161 -2.99 8.45 22.81
C LEU A 161 -4.20 9.00 23.59
N ALA A 162 -5.37 8.37 23.44
CA ALA A 162 -6.58 8.77 24.16
C ALA A 162 -6.38 8.68 25.67
N LYS A 163 -5.79 7.58 26.17
CA LYS A 163 -5.42 7.43 27.59
C LYS A 163 -4.40 8.49 28.04
N GLY A 164 -3.44 8.82 27.18
CA GLY A 164 -2.47 9.89 27.46
C GLY A 164 -3.12 11.26 27.62
N ILE A 165 -4.06 11.60 26.73
CA ILE A 165 -4.80 12.86 26.77
C ILE A 165 -5.68 12.93 28.03
N GLU A 166 -6.38 11.84 28.36
CA GLU A 166 -7.22 11.76 29.57
C GLU A 166 -6.42 11.98 30.87
N VAL A 167 -5.14 11.61 30.89
CA VAL A 167 -4.24 11.85 32.02
C VAL A 167 -3.61 13.24 31.99
N GLU A 168 -3.38 13.83 30.82
CA GLU A 168 -2.79 15.17 30.67
C GLU A 168 -3.76 16.31 30.99
N GLU A 169 -5.03 16.20 30.60
CA GLU A 169 -6.05 17.23 30.86
C GLU A 169 -6.19 17.59 32.35
N PRO A 170 -6.35 16.65 33.30
CA PRO A 170 -6.42 16.97 34.72
C PRO A 170 -5.09 17.53 35.25
N LYS A 171 -3.94 17.12 34.69
CA LYS A 171 -2.63 17.69 35.06
C LYS A 171 -2.46 19.12 34.57
N LYS A 172 -2.98 19.46 33.38
CA LYS A 172 -3.00 20.84 32.88
C LYS A 172 -3.90 21.73 33.72
N ALA A 173 -5.09 21.25 34.08
CA ALA A 173 -5.99 21.97 34.98
C ALA A 173 -5.33 22.23 36.34
N LEU A 174 -4.74 21.19 36.97
CA LEU A 174 -4.03 21.33 38.24
C LEU A 174 -2.83 22.28 38.14
N LYS A 175 -2.05 22.22 37.04
CA LYS A 175 -0.93 23.12 36.81
C LYS A 175 -1.40 24.58 36.69
N GLN A 176 -2.56 24.80 36.06
CA GLN A 176 -3.13 26.14 35.90
C GLN A 176 -3.68 26.68 37.23
N GLU A 177 -4.29 25.83 38.06
CA GLU A 177 -4.67 26.19 39.43
C GLU A 177 -3.45 26.57 40.28
N LEU A 178 -2.39 25.73 40.29
CA LEU A 178 -1.15 26.03 41.00
C LEU A 178 -0.48 27.33 40.52
N GLN A 179 -0.52 27.59 39.21
CA GLN A 179 0.02 28.84 38.63
C GLN A 179 -0.76 30.06 39.13
N ASN A 180 -2.09 29.97 39.19
CA ASN A 180 -2.94 31.04 39.70
C ASN A 180 -2.71 31.26 41.20
N GLU A 181 -2.59 30.20 41.99
CA GLU A 181 -2.25 30.28 43.42
C GLU A 181 -0.88 30.93 43.62
N PHE A 182 0.13 30.52 42.85
CA PHE A 182 1.46 31.10 42.91
C PHE A 182 1.47 32.60 42.58
N GLU A 183 0.69 33.03 41.58
CA GLU A 183 0.56 34.44 41.23
C GLU A 183 -0.17 35.25 42.32
N ALA A 184 -1.20 34.68 42.95
CA ALA A 184 -1.90 35.30 44.08
C ALA A 184 -0.98 35.44 45.31
N GLU A 185 -0.22 34.40 45.65
CA GLU A 185 0.75 34.40 46.74
C GLU A 185 1.85 35.45 46.49
N ARG A 186 2.34 35.53 45.25
CA ARG A 186 3.33 36.53 44.84
C ARG A 186 2.79 37.96 44.97
N GLN A 187 1.52 38.20 44.64
CA GLN A 187 0.88 39.50 44.86
C GLN A 187 0.81 39.83 46.36
N CYS A 188 0.39 38.87 47.19
CA CYS A 188 0.35 39.02 48.65
C CYS A 188 1.72 39.37 49.24
N ILE A 189 2.79 38.69 48.81
CA ILE A 189 4.17 38.99 49.22
C ILE A 189 4.58 40.41 48.83
N CYS A 190 4.22 40.86 47.62
CA CYS A 190 4.49 42.23 47.18
C CYS A 190 3.76 43.28 48.04
N GLU A 191 2.52 43.01 48.45
CA GLU A 191 1.75 43.89 49.34
C GLU A 191 2.34 43.94 50.75
N LEU A 192 2.67 42.77 51.33
CA LEU A 192 3.33 42.68 52.63
C LEU A 192 4.69 43.41 52.63
N LYS A 193 5.44 43.33 51.53
CA LYS A 193 6.70 44.07 51.40
C LYS A 193 6.48 45.59 51.40
N LYS A 194 5.45 46.07 50.70
CA LYS A 194 5.06 47.50 50.73
C LYS A 194 4.64 47.94 52.13
N GLN A 195 3.86 47.12 52.83
CA GLN A 195 3.46 47.39 54.22
C GLN A 195 4.68 47.45 55.15
N SER A 196 5.59 46.47 55.05
CA SER A 196 6.83 46.44 55.83
C SER A 196 7.72 47.66 55.57
N GLU A 197 7.82 48.13 54.33
CA GLU A 197 8.54 49.36 54.00
C GLU A 197 7.88 50.61 54.60
N SER A 198 6.54 50.67 54.60
CA SER A 198 5.77 51.74 55.26
C SER A 198 5.98 51.74 56.79
N GLU A 199 5.92 50.56 57.41
CA GLU A 199 6.18 50.38 58.84
C GLU A 199 7.63 50.74 59.21
N LYS A 200 8.61 50.41 58.36
CA LYS A 200 9.99 50.86 58.56
C LYS A 200 10.12 52.38 58.51
N LYS A 201 9.41 53.05 57.59
CA LYS A 201 9.38 54.52 57.52
C LYS A 201 8.79 55.13 58.78
N THR A 202 7.64 54.63 59.24
CA THR A 202 7.02 55.11 60.49
C THR A 202 7.90 54.82 61.71
N GLY A 203 8.52 53.66 61.78
CA GLY A 203 9.49 53.31 62.81
C GLY A 203 10.71 54.25 62.83
N ASN A 204 11.21 54.67 61.66
CA ASN A 204 12.30 55.65 61.57
C ASN A 204 11.85 57.05 62.04
N VAL A 205 10.64 57.48 61.70
CA VAL A 205 10.06 58.74 62.21
C VAL A 205 9.93 58.69 63.72
N LEU A 206 9.42 57.59 64.28
CA LEU A 206 9.31 57.42 65.73
C LEU A 206 10.68 57.43 66.42
N LYS A 207 11.72 56.83 65.83
CA LYS A 207 13.09 56.91 66.36
C LYS A 207 13.61 58.35 66.39
N LEU A 208 13.35 59.14 65.36
CA LEU A 208 13.71 60.56 65.33
C LEU A 208 12.97 61.34 66.43
N ASN A 209 11.67 61.10 66.60
CA ASN A 209 10.87 61.72 67.67
C ASN A 209 11.38 61.33 69.07
N VAL A 210 11.76 60.07 69.28
CA VAL A 210 12.38 59.61 70.54
C VAL A 210 13.68 60.35 70.79
N ALA A 211 14.56 60.47 69.79
CA ALA A 211 15.82 61.22 69.93
C ALA A 211 15.59 62.71 70.24
N GLU A 212 14.55 63.31 69.67
CA GLU A 212 14.17 64.71 69.94
C GLU A 212 13.62 64.88 71.37
N ILE A 213 12.74 63.97 71.81
CA ILE A 213 12.23 63.95 73.19
C ILE A 213 13.35 63.69 74.20
N GLU A 214 14.29 62.79 73.89
CA GLU A 214 15.47 62.55 74.74
C GLU A 214 16.36 63.78 74.85
N LYS A 215 16.55 64.51 73.75
CA LYS A 215 17.28 65.79 73.76
C LYS A 215 16.57 66.84 74.61
N GLU A 216 15.24 66.95 74.50
CA GLU A 216 14.46 67.88 75.31
C GLU A 216 14.43 67.47 76.79
N LYS A 217 14.37 66.16 77.08
CA LYS A 217 14.50 65.61 78.43
C LYS A 217 15.87 65.95 79.03
N GLU A 218 16.94 65.84 78.26
CA GLU A 218 18.29 66.17 78.74
C GLU A 218 18.46 67.67 78.97
N ARG A 219 17.87 68.51 78.11
CA ARG A 219 17.78 69.96 78.31
C ARG A 219 16.99 70.31 79.58
N LEU A 220 15.84 69.68 79.80
CA LEU A 220 15.03 69.87 81.02
C LEU A 220 15.78 69.40 82.26
N LYS A 221 16.50 68.27 82.20
CA LYS A 221 17.36 67.83 83.30
C LYS A 221 18.44 68.86 83.62
N GLN A 222 19.09 69.45 82.61
CA GLN A 222 20.10 70.50 82.81
C GLN A 222 19.50 71.71 83.53
N ALA A 223 18.33 72.20 83.08
CA ALA A 223 17.60 73.27 83.75
C ALA A 223 17.19 72.91 85.19
N LEU A 224 16.79 71.66 85.43
CA LEU A 224 16.43 71.17 86.76
C LEU A 224 17.65 71.11 87.68
N THR A 225 18.81 70.69 87.18
CA THR A 225 20.08 70.75 87.94
C THR A 225 20.53 72.18 88.24
N GLU A 226 20.30 73.15 87.35
CA GLU A 226 20.60 74.56 87.60
C GLU A 226 19.70 75.13 88.72
N ILE A 227 18.39 74.83 88.68
CA ILE A 227 17.44 75.22 89.74
C ILE A 227 17.76 74.50 91.05
N GLN A 228 18.13 73.22 91.00
CA GLN A 228 18.54 72.46 92.19
C GLN A 228 19.80 73.07 92.84
N GLN A 229 20.77 73.52 92.03
CA GLN A 229 21.95 74.23 92.53
C GLN A 229 21.61 75.62 93.12
N GLU A 230 20.55 76.27 92.64
CA GLU A 230 19.98 77.49 93.25
C GLU A 230 19.24 77.20 94.57
N CYS A 231 18.49 76.11 94.64
CA CYS A 231 17.86 75.63 95.87
C CYS A 231 18.90 75.24 96.93
N ASP A 232 19.99 74.58 96.54
CA ASP A 232 21.07 74.18 97.44
C ASP A 232 21.88 75.40 97.93
N LYS A 233 22.01 76.46 97.10
CA LYS A 233 22.56 77.76 97.52
C LYS A 233 21.66 78.48 98.54
N MET A 234 20.33 78.34 98.47
CA MET A 234 19.42 78.86 99.49
C MET A 234 19.37 78.00 100.76
N SER A 235 19.58 76.70 100.63
CA SER A 235 19.57 75.73 101.75
C SER A 235 20.75 75.91 102.72
N HIS A 236 21.86 76.53 102.29
CA HIS A 236 23.06 76.74 103.11
C HIS A 236 23.03 77.97 104.05
N LYS A 237 21.86 78.59 104.28
CA LYS A 237 21.70 79.79 105.16
C LYS A 237 20.99 79.56 106.50
N ILE A 238 20.80 78.32 106.96
CA ILE A 238 20.20 78.05 108.28
C ILE A 238 21.13 77.18 109.14
N VAL A 239 21.66 77.84 110.17
CA VAL A 239 22.44 77.34 111.32
C VAL A 239 21.42 76.98 112.42
N GLN A 240 21.51 75.99 113.32
CA GLN A 240 22.62 75.45 114.12
C GLN A 240 22.25 74.07 114.70
N SER A 241 23.29 73.30 115.01
CA SER A 241 23.41 72.07 115.83
C SER A 241 22.45 71.94 117.05
N PRO A 242 22.14 70.73 117.57
CA PRO A 242 23.05 70.09 118.53
C PRO A 242 23.31 68.59 118.30
N LYS A 243 24.61 68.26 118.34
CA LYS A 243 25.19 66.93 118.54
C LYS A 243 24.96 66.47 119.98
N ARG A 244 24.34 65.29 120.19
CA ARG A 244 24.72 64.28 121.24
C ARG A 244 23.83 63.03 121.38
N PHE A 245 22.92 62.74 120.45
CA PHE A 245 22.20 61.44 120.38
C PHE A 245 22.38 60.70 119.04
N ARG A 246 23.45 60.98 118.29
CA ARG A 246 23.67 60.44 116.92
C ARG A 246 24.37 59.08 116.87
N HIS A 247 25.19 58.71 117.85
CA HIS A 247 26.06 57.53 117.73
C HIS A 247 25.35 56.17 117.87
N GLU A 248 24.25 56.06 118.61
CA GLU A 248 23.51 54.79 118.74
C GLU A 248 22.49 54.58 117.61
N GLN A 249 21.93 55.68 117.10
CA GLN A 249 21.08 55.67 115.91
C GLN A 249 21.91 55.46 114.62
N GLU A 250 23.15 55.96 114.57
CA GLU A 250 24.11 55.71 113.49
C GLU A 250 24.49 54.23 113.39
N ARG A 251 24.60 53.51 114.50
CA ARG A 251 24.94 52.08 114.47
C ARG A 251 23.81 51.19 113.93
N TYR A 252 22.56 51.44 114.32
CA TYR A 252 21.41 50.74 113.72
C TYR A 252 21.11 51.23 112.30
N LYS A 253 21.32 52.52 111.99
CA LYS A 253 21.28 53.02 110.61
C LYS A 253 22.39 52.43 109.75
N ALA A 254 23.59 52.22 110.28
CA ALA A 254 24.70 51.53 109.62
C ALA A 254 24.32 50.08 109.31
N LYS A 255 23.79 49.35 110.28
CA LYS A 255 23.34 47.96 110.06
C LYS A 255 22.15 47.86 109.08
N VAL A 256 21.23 48.82 109.11
CA VAL A 256 20.11 48.90 108.14
C VAL A 256 20.59 49.36 106.77
N THR A 257 21.63 50.20 106.67
CA THR A 257 22.23 50.59 105.39
C THR A 257 23.08 49.46 104.81
N ASP A 258 23.80 48.70 105.63
CA ASP A 258 24.53 47.51 105.20
C ASP A 258 23.57 46.44 104.67
N LEU A 259 22.49 46.14 105.40
CA LEU A 259 21.46 45.20 104.92
C LEU A 259 20.69 45.73 103.70
N LYS A 260 20.46 47.05 103.59
CA LYS A 260 19.91 47.64 102.37
C LYS A 260 20.88 47.56 101.20
N ASN A 261 22.18 47.77 101.42
CA ASN A 261 23.21 47.64 100.39
C ASN A 261 23.37 46.17 99.95
N GLU A 262 23.26 45.24 100.89
CA GLU A 262 23.23 43.80 100.62
C GLU A 262 21.95 43.41 99.85
N LEU A 263 20.80 43.94 100.22
CA LEU A 263 19.56 43.75 99.48
C LEU A 263 19.65 44.33 98.06
N ILE A 264 20.17 45.55 97.89
CA ILE A 264 20.35 46.20 96.58
C ILE A 264 21.33 45.41 95.71
N THR A 265 22.40 44.87 96.28
CA THR A 265 23.36 44.03 95.53
C THR A 265 22.73 42.68 95.14
N LYS A 266 21.94 42.06 96.02
CA LYS A 266 21.19 40.84 95.71
C LYS A 266 20.07 41.09 94.68
N GLU A 267 19.37 42.21 94.74
CA GLU A 267 18.36 42.62 93.77
C GLU A 267 18.98 42.94 92.40
N ARG A 268 20.15 43.59 92.37
CA ARG A 268 20.92 43.75 91.11
C ARG A 268 21.32 42.40 90.53
N ALA A 269 21.89 41.51 91.35
CA ALA A 269 22.26 40.17 90.90
C ALA A 269 21.03 39.36 90.41
N LEU A 270 19.88 39.50 91.07
CA LEU A 270 18.63 38.87 90.64
C LEU A 270 18.12 39.45 89.31
N SER A 271 18.19 40.77 89.14
CA SER A 271 17.83 41.45 87.89
C SER A 271 18.74 41.05 86.73
N GLU A 272 20.05 41.00 86.97
CA GLU A 272 21.05 40.51 86.01
C GLU A 272 20.81 39.05 85.65
N ASN A 273 20.54 38.19 86.63
CA ASN A 273 20.22 36.77 86.38
C ASN A 273 18.91 36.61 85.59
N LYS A 274 17.88 37.42 85.86
CA LYS A 274 16.64 37.42 85.05
C LYS A 274 16.92 37.82 83.61
N LYS A 275 17.72 38.87 83.40
CA LYS A 275 18.13 39.31 82.06
C LYS A 275 18.95 38.23 81.34
N LEU A 276 19.83 37.54 82.06
CA LEU A 276 20.59 36.40 81.51
C LEU A 276 19.64 35.26 81.12
N LEU A 277 18.68 34.91 81.98
CA LEU A 277 17.69 33.86 81.71
C LEU A 277 16.87 34.18 80.46
N GLU A 278 16.40 35.42 80.32
CA GLU A 278 15.61 35.89 79.18
C GLU A 278 16.45 35.83 77.88
N GLN A 279 17.69 36.30 77.91
CA GLN A 279 18.63 36.16 76.79
C GLN A 279 18.90 34.70 76.42
N THR A 280 18.97 33.81 77.42
CA THR A 280 19.20 32.38 77.19
C THR A 280 17.98 31.72 76.55
N SER A 281 16.77 32.12 76.98
CA SER A 281 15.49 31.70 76.39
C SER A 281 15.38 32.14 74.92
N GLU A 282 15.70 33.40 74.61
CA GLU A 282 15.73 33.91 73.24
C GLU A 282 16.72 33.13 72.35
N ARG A 283 17.92 32.84 72.86
CA ARG A 283 18.91 32.01 72.17
C ARG A 283 18.41 30.59 71.91
N LEU A 284 17.74 29.97 72.88
CA LEU A 284 17.12 28.65 72.74
C LEU A 284 16.03 28.65 71.66
N GLN A 285 15.19 29.68 71.60
CA GLN A 285 14.19 29.84 70.53
C GLN A 285 14.86 30.02 69.17
N ALA A 286 15.95 30.79 69.08
CA ALA A 286 16.71 30.96 67.85
C ALA A 286 17.35 29.64 67.37
N ILE A 287 17.92 28.85 68.28
CA ILE A 287 18.46 27.52 67.98
C ILE A 287 17.34 26.60 67.48
N THR A 288 16.18 26.61 68.13
CA THR A 288 15.03 25.78 67.72
C THR A 288 14.57 26.13 66.31
N LYS A 289 14.50 27.42 65.97
CA LYS A 289 14.21 27.89 64.60
C LYS A 289 15.29 27.47 63.60
N ALA A 290 16.56 27.57 63.97
CA ALA A 290 17.68 27.15 63.11
C ALA A 290 17.67 25.64 62.83
N VAL A 291 17.35 24.81 63.83
CA VAL A 291 17.20 23.35 63.67
C VAL A 291 16.03 23.03 62.74
N LYS A 292 14.90 23.74 62.85
CA LYS A 292 13.76 23.54 61.96
C LYS A 292 14.13 23.88 60.51
N LEU A 293 14.74 25.05 60.28
CA LEU A 293 15.24 25.44 58.96
C LEU A 293 16.24 24.44 58.39
N GLY A 294 17.14 23.90 59.23
CA GLY A 294 18.08 22.86 58.81
C GLY A 294 17.40 21.57 58.35
N ARG A 295 16.29 21.16 58.99
CA ARG A 295 15.49 20.01 58.54
C ARG A 295 14.78 20.29 57.22
N ASP A 296 14.22 21.48 57.06
CA ASP A 296 13.52 21.87 55.83
C ASP A 296 14.51 21.85 54.64
N VAL A 297 15.73 22.40 54.82
CA VAL A 297 16.80 22.36 53.82
C VAL A 297 17.23 20.92 53.47
N LEU A 298 17.33 20.03 54.46
CA LEU A 298 17.67 18.62 54.19
C LEU A 298 16.57 17.92 53.37
N SER A 299 15.30 18.14 53.72
CA SER A 299 14.16 17.63 52.94
C SER A 299 14.19 18.15 51.49
N ASP A 300 14.51 19.43 51.29
CA ASP A 300 14.58 19.99 49.94
C ASP A 300 15.79 19.49 49.15
N LEU A 301 16.91 19.19 49.83
CA LEU A 301 18.08 18.55 49.23
C LEU A 301 17.76 17.12 48.76
N GLU A 302 17.01 16.35 49.55
CA GLU A 302 16.55 15.01 49.18
C GLU A 302 15.68 15.05 47.92
N LYS A 303 14.71 15.97 47.87
CA LYS A 303 13.88 16.18 46.66
C LYS A 303 14.69 16.62 45.46
N SER A 304 15.71 17.48 45.65
CA SER A 304 16.61 17.88 44.56
C SER A 304 17.36 16.68 44.00
N ASN A 305 17.88 15.80 44.86
CA ASN A 305 18.57 14.59 44.43
C ASN A 305 17.64 13.64 43.66
N GLU A 306 16.37 13.49 44.08
CA GLU A 306 15.38 12.70 43.33
C GLU A 306 15.11 13.29 41.94
N LEU A 307 14.99 14.62 41.84
CA LEU A 307 14.82 15.31 40.56
C LEU A 307 16.04 15.14 39.65
N ASP A 308 17.26 15.22 40.20
CA ASP A 308 18.49 15.00 39.43
C ASP A 308 18.56 13.58 38.86
N VAL A 309 18.15 12.56 39.63
CA VAL A 309 18.03 11.19 39.14
C VAL A 309 16.99 11.07 38.02
N MET A 310 15.84 11.74 38.16
CA MET A 310 14.83 11.76 37.10
C MET A 310 15.31 12.46 35.83
N ILE A 311 16.05 13.56 35.96
CA ILE A 311 16.65 14.29 34.83
C ILE A 311 17.65 13.39 34.12
N GLN A 312 18.49 12.67 34.87
CA GLN A 312 19.46 11.72 34.29
C GLN A 312 18.75 10.62 33.51
N GLN A 313 17.71 10.00 34.08
CA GLN A 313 16.90 8.98 33.40
C GLN A 313 16.25 9.50 32.12
N GLN A 314 15.69 10.72 32.13
CA GLN A 314 15.14 11.33 30.93
C GLN A 314 16.21 11.64 29.88
N SER A 315 17.41 12.05 30.31
CA SER A 315 18.54 12.29 29.41
C SER A 315 18.96 11.01 28.68
N ASP A 316 19.05 9.90 29.40
CA ASP A 316 19.40 8.59 28.83
C ASP A 316 18.34 8.13 27.80
N ILE A 317 17.05 8.27 28.12
CA ILE A 317 15.94 7.98 27.19
C ILE A 317 15.99 8.89 25.96
N TYR A 318 16.31 10.17 26.14
CA TYR A 318 16.45 11.11 25.03
C TYR A 318 17.59 10.71 24.09
N LEU A 319 18.74 10.32 24.64
CA LEU A 319 19.89 9.85 23.86
C LEU A 319 19.54 8.57 23.07
N GLU A 320 18.90 7.59 23.72
CA GLU A 320 18.48 6.35 23.04
C GLU A 320 17.49 6.63 21.90
N ASN A 321 16.53 7.54 22.11
CA ASN A 321 15.57 7.95 21.09
C ASN A 321 16.23 8.72 19.95
N LYS A 322 17.23 9.57 20.26
CA LYS A 322 18.02 10.29 19.25
C LYS A 322 18.81 9.33 18.37
N ASP A 323 19.39 8.29 18.95
CA ASP A 323 20.13 7.26 18.18
C ASP A 323 19.19 6.44 17.28
N LYS A 324 18.00 6.06 17.79
CA LYS A 324 16.95 5.41 16.98
C LYS A 324 16.47 6.29 15.83
N TYR A 325 16.30 7.58 16.07
CA TYR A 325 15.93 8.54 15.04
C TYR A 325 17.01 8.64 13.96
N ASN A 326 18.28 8.82 14.35
CA ASN A 326 19.40 8.88 13.41
C ASN A 326 19.54 7.61 12.58
N SER A 327 19.38 6.43 13.20
CA SER A 327 19.39 5.15 12.48
C SER A 327 18.23 5.03 11.49
N THR A 328 17.07 5.60 11.80
CA THR A 328 15.90 5.61 10.90
C THR A 328 16.13 6.54 9.72
N VAL A 329 16.70 7.73 9.96
CA VAL A 329 17.07 8.69 8.92
C VAL A 329 18.10 8.09 7.96
N ALA A 330 19.15 7.45 8.48
CA ALA A 330 20.16 6.78 7.64
C ALA A 330 19.54 5.66 6.77
N ARG A 331 18.57 4.91 7.31
CA ARG A 331 17.83 3.89 6.55
C ARG A 331 16.93 4.52 5.48
N GLU A 332 16.32 5.67 5.76
CA GLU A 332 15.52 6.41 4.78
C GLU A 332 16.38 6.88 3.60
N GLU A 333 17.58 7.40 3.86
CA GLU A 333 18.54 7.81 2.83
C GLU A 333 18.98 6.63 1.96
N ASP A 334 19.35 5.48 2.55
CA ASP A 334 19.71 4.27 1.81
C ASP A 334 18.56 3.76 0.91
N ILE A 335 17.31 3.85 1.38
CA ILE A 335 16.14 3.49 0.57
C ILE A 335 15.94 4.49 -0.59
N LYS A 336 16.15 5.79 -0.37
CA LYS A 336 16.06 6.82 -1.42
C LYS A 336 17.12 6.58 -2.51
N ASP A 337 18.34 6.25 -2.13
CA ASP A 337 19.42 5.94 -3.06
C ASP A 337 19.11 4.69 -3.89
N LYS A 338 18.64 3.62 -3.24
CA LYS A 338 18.18 2.39 -3.93
C LYS A 338 17.05 2.68 -4.90
N LEU A 339 16.11 3.55 -4.53
CA LEU A 339 14.98 3.94 -5.38
C LEU A 339 15.46 4.76 -6.59
N CYS A 340 16.45 5.63 -6.42
CA CYS A 340 17.10 6.36 -7.51
C CYS A 340 17.73 5.40 -8.52
N ILE A 341 18.55 4.45 -8.04
CA ILE A 341 19.20 3.42 -8.88
C ILE A 341 18.15 2.60 -9.66
N ARG A 342 17.05 2.20 -9.00
CA ARG A 342 15.96 1.45 -9.65
C ARG A 342 15.23 2.28 -10.72
N LYS A 343 15.04 3.58 -10.50
CA LYS A 343 14.46 4.49 -11.50
C LYS A 343 15.37 4.62 -12.72
N GLU A 344 16.67 4.76 -12.53
CA GLU A 344 17.64 4.80 -13.64
C GLU A 344 17.67 3.49 -14.43
N GLN A 345 17.68 2.34 -13.75
CA GLN A 345 17.61 1.02 -14.40
C GLN A 345 16.34 0.86 -15.23
N ARG A 346 15.19 1.29 -14.70
CA ARG A 346 13.92 1.29 -15.43
C ARG A 346 13.98 2.18 -16.65
N HIS A 347 14.56 3.38 -16.53
CA HIS A 347 14.70 4.30 -17.65
C HIS A 347 15.58 3.73 -18.77
N LYS A 348 16.72 3.12 -18.41
CA LYS A 348 17.61 2.42 -19.36
C LYS A 348 16.87 1.28 -20.07
N SER A 349 16.11 0.47 -19.34
CA SER A 349 15.34 -0.64 -19.90
C SER A 349 14.24 -0.16 -20.86
N LEU A 350 13.53 0.91 -20.50
CA LEU A 350 12.52 1.52 -21.37
C LEU A 350 13.13 2.08 -22.65
N SER A 351 14.24 2.83 -22.54
CA SER A 351 14.96 3.36 -23.70
C SER A 351 15.43 2.24 -24.63
N GLN A 352 15.87 1.10 -24.09
CA GLN A 352 16.26 -0.06 -24.89
C GLN A 352 15.06 -0.75 -25.57
N ILE A 353 13.91 -0.82 -24.90
CA ILE A 353 12.66 -1.31 -25.50
C ILE A 353 12.22 -0.42 -26.66
N ASP A 354 12.29 0.90 -26.49
CA ASP A 354 11.90 1.86 -27.53
C ASP A 354 12.85 1.77 -28.74
N LEU A 355 14.15 1.65 -28.51
CA LEU A 355 15.14 1.48 -29.58
C LEU A 355 14.93 0.17 -30.35
N ASN A 356 14.59 -0.93 -29.66
CA ASN A 356 14.23 -2.20 -30.28
C ASN A 356 12.90 -2.11 -31.04
N ARG A 357 11.92 -1.35 -30.54
CA ARG A 357 10.65 -1.11 -31.24
C ARG A 357 10.85 -0.33 -32.53
N GLU A 358 11.69 0.70 -32.51
CA GLU A 358 12.04 1.48 -33.70
C GLU A 358 12.77 0.60 -34.73
N SER A 359 13.74 -0.20 -34.29
CA SER A 359 14.47 -1.15 -35.15
C SER A 359 13.52 -2.17 -35.79
N THR A 360 12.67 -2.84 -35.01
CA THR A 360 11.68 -3.79 -35.54
C THR A 360 10.65 -3.14 -36.46
N HIS A 361 10.24 -1.90 -36.16
CA HIS A 361 9.35 -1.14 -37.04
C HIS A 361 10.02 -0.82 -38.39
N HIS A 362 11.30 -0.46 -38.37
CA HIS A 362 12.08 -0.20 -39.57
C HIS A 362 12.24 -1.47 -40.42
N GLU A 363 12.58 -2.61 -39.80
CA GLU A 363 12.66 -3.91 -40.46
C GLU A 363 11.31 -4.32 -41.08
N LEU A 364 10.21 -4.17 -40.35
CA LEU A 364 8.87 -4.48 -40.84
C LEU A 364 8.49 -3.57 -42.03
N THR A 365 8.91 -2.31 -42.01
CA THR A 365 8.69 -1.37 -43.11
C THR A 365 9.49 -1.77 -44.34
N ASN A 366 10.76 -2.17 -44.17
CA ASN A 366 11.60 -2.68 -45.26
C ASN A 366 11.02 -3.96 -45.87
N LEU A 367 10.57 -4.91 -45.03
CA LEU A 367 9.90 -6.13 -45.50
C LEU A 367 8.61 -5.84 -46.28
N LYS A 368 7.81 -4.86 -45.83
CA LYS A 368 6.62 -4.41 -46.57
C LYS A 368 6.97 -3.84 -47.95
N GLN A 369 8.03 -3.03 -48.03
CA GLN A 369 8.51 -2.49 -49.31
C GLN A 369 9.00 -3.60 -50.25
N GLN A 370 9.76 -4.57 -49.73
CA GLN A 370 10.20 -5.74 -50.51
C GLN A 370 9.02 -6.58 -51.00
N ARG A 371 8.00 -6.81 -50.15
CA ARG A 371 6.79 -7.51 -50.55
C ARG A 371 6.04 -6.79 -51.67
N CYS A 372 5.92 -5.47 -51.59
CA CYS A 372 5.29 -4.66 -52.65
C CYS A 372 6.03 -4.82 -53.99
N LYS A 373 7.38 -4.72 -53.97
CA LYS A 373 8.21 -4.93 -55.18
C LYS A 373 8.05 -6.33 -55.77
N LEU A 374 7.99 -7.36 -54.92
CA LEU A 374 7.76 -8.74 -55.35
C LEU A 374 6.35 -8.94 -55.93
N GLU A 375 5.32 -8.33 -55.32
CA GLU A 375 3.96 -8.36 -55.84
C GLU A 375 3.84 -7.68 -57.22
N GLU A 376 4.53 -6.56 -57.41
CA GLU A 376 4.62 -5.86 -58.71
C GLU A 376 5.33 -6.73 -59.77
N SER A 377 6.47 -7.33 -59.40
CA SER A 377 7.19 -8.26 -60.29
C SER A 377 6.33 -9.48 -60.64
N LEU A 378 5.63 -10.07 -59.67
CA LEU A 378 4.72 -11.19 -59.90
C LEU A 378 3.59 -10.81 -60.87
N LYS A 379 3.01 -9.61 -60.72
CA LYS A 379 1.99 -9.09 -61.64
C LYS A 379 2.55 -8.93 -63.06
N ALA A 380 3.75 -8.38 -63.20
CA ALA A 380 4.42 -8.23 -64.49
C ALA A 380 4.69 -9.60 -65.15
N THR A 381 5.19 -10.58 -64.40
CA THR A 381 5.43 -11.94 -64.91
C THR A 381 4.13 -12.65 -65.28
N LYS A 382 3.06 -12.49 -64.49
CA LYS A 382 1.72 -13.02 -64.84
C LYS A 382 1.20 -12.42 -66.14
N LEU A 383 1.38 -11.11 -66.33
CA LEU A 383 1.00 -10.44 -67.57
C LEU A 383 1.79 -10.99 -68.76
N GLN A 384 3.11 -11.13 -68.63
CA GLN A 384 3.95 -11.76 -69.65
C GLN A 384 3.52 -13.19 -69.96
N CYS A 385 3.21 -14.01 -68.95
CA CYS A 385 2.70 -15.37 -69.16
C CYS A 385 1.37 -15.36 -69.93
N SER A 386 0.45 -14.45 -69.60
CA SER A 386 -0.82 -14.33 -70.32
C SER A 386 -0.64 -13.91 -71.79
N GLN A 387 0.35 -13.04 -72.06
CA GLN A 387 0.71 -12.64 -73.42
C GLN A 387 1.30 -13.83 -74.20
N LEU A 388 2.22 -14.59 -73.59
CA LEU A 388 2.80 -15.79 -74.21
C LEU A 388 1.74 -16.86 -74.49
N LEU A 389 0.78 -17.08 -73.57
CA LEU A 389 -0.34 -18.00 -73.79
C LEU A 389 -1.24 -17.55 -74.96
N SER A 390 -1.50 -16.24 -75.09
CA SER A 390 -2.24 -15.71 -76.23
C SER A 390 -1.49 -15.88 -77.55
N GLN A 391 -0.17 -15.65 -77.56
CA GLN A 391 0.68 -15.91 -78.73
C GLN A 391 0.71 -17.39 -79.08
N GLN A 392 0.81 -18.27 -78.09
CA GLN A 392 0.75 -19.72 -78.29
C GLN A 392 -0.57 -20.14 -78.93
N ALA A 393 -1.69 -19.57 -78.49
CA ALA A 393 -3.01 -19.85 -79.07
C ALA A 393 -3.09 -19.43 -80.55
N VAL A 394 -2.53 -18.27 -80.90
CA VAL A 394 -2.46 -17.79 -82.30
C VAL A 394 -1.61 -18.72 -83.16
N ILE A 395 -0.45 -19.15 -82.66
CA ILE A 395 0.42 -20.09 -83.39
C ILE A 395 -0.28 -21.44 -83.59
N LEU A 396 -1.01 -21.93 -82.58
CA LEU A 396 -1.78 -23.18 -82.72
C LEU A 396 -2.86 -23.06 -83.79
N THR A 397 -3.58 -21.94 -83.86
CA THR A 397 -4.55 -21.71 -84.94
C THR A 397 -3.89 -21.62 -86.31
N GLU A 398 -2.72 -20.98 -86.43
CA GLU A 398 -1.96 -20.96 -87.69
C GLU A 398 -1.48 -22.37 -88.11
N ILE A 399 -1.08 -23.21 -87.16
CA ILE A 399 -0.72 -24.61 -87.42
C ILE A 399 -1.94 -25.37 -87.94
N GLU A 400 -3.11 -25.24 -87.30
CA GLU A 400 -4.35 -25.89 -87.73
C GLU A 400 -4.76 -25.45 -89.15
N GLU A 401 -4.64 -24.16 -89.47
CA GLU A 401 -4.90 -23.63 -90.82
C GLU A 401 -3.92 -24.18 -91.86
N LEU A 402 -2.63 -24.27 -91.53
CA LEU A 402 -1.60 -24.83 -92.40
C LEU A 402 -1.80 -26.34 -92.60
N GLU A 403 -2.18 -27.08 -91.57
CA GLU A 403 -2.52 -28.51 -91.68
C GLU A 403 -3.75 -28.72 -92.56
N ALA A 404 -4.77 -27.87 -92.44
CA ALA A 404 -5.95 -27.91 -93.31
C ALA A 404 -5.60 -27.61 -94.78
N LEU A 405 -4.76 -26.59 -95.02
CA LEU A 405 -4.26 -26.27 -96.37
C LEU A 405 -3.41 -27.41 -96.94
N PHE A 406 -2.53 -28.00 -96.13
CA PHE A 406 -1.71 -29.13 -96.54
C PHE A 406 -2.58 -30.33 -96.92
N LYS A 407 -3.60 -30.63 -96.12
CA LYS A 407 -4.56 -31.70 -96.42
C LYS A 407 -5.33 -31.45 -97.71
N ALA A 408 -5.89 -30.24 -97.88
CA ALA A 408 -6.61 -29.87 -99.10
C ALA A 408 -5.73 -29.99 -100.36
N ARG A 409 -4.46 -29.60 -100.25
CA ARG A 409 -3.50 -29.71 -101.35
C ARG A 409 -3.08 -31.15 -101.62
N THR A 410 -2.99 -31.98 -100.59
CA THR A 410 -2.76 -33.43 -100.73
C THR A 410 -3.92 -34.08 -101.46
N GLU A 411 -5.17 -33.77 -101.09
CA GLU A 411 -6.37 -34.21 -101.80
C GLU A 411 -6.40 -33.72 -103.26
N GLU A 412 -6.00 -32.47 -103.53
CA GLU A 412 -5.86 -31.95 -104.90
C GLU A 412 -4.83 -32.74 -105.72
N TYR A 413 -3.68 -33.08 -105.13
CA TYR A 413 -2.66 -33.89 -105.81
C TYR A 413 -3.12 -35.34 -106.01
N GLU A 414 -3.80 -35.94 -105.03
CA GLU A 414 -4.40 -37.27 -105.17
C GLU A 414 -5.43 -37.29 -106.30
N ASN A 415 -6.31 -36.29 -106.37
CA ASN A 415 -7.29 -36.16 -107.46
C ASN A 415 -6.60 -36.00 -108.83
N LYS A 416 -5.55 -35.18 -108.94
CA LYS A 416 -4.76 -35.08 -110.18
C LYS A 416 -4.07 -36.39 -110.55
N CYS A 417 -3.57 -37.14 -109.56
CA CYS A 417 -3.01 -38.46 -109.82
C CYS A 417 -4.08 -39.43 -110.34
N VAL A 418 -5.30 -39.37 -109.83
CA VAL A 418 -6.45 -40.15 -110.33
C VAL A 418 -6.80 -39.74 -111.76
N GLU A 419 -6.92 -38.44 -112.06
CA GLU A 419 -7.17 -37.93 -113.41
C GLU A 419 -6.10 -38.38 -114.41
N ILE A 420 -4.82 -38.28 -114.04
CA ILE A 420 -3.71 -38.78 -114.87
C ILE A 420 -3.80 -40.31 -115.04
N PHE A 421 -4.20 -41.05 -114.00
CA PHE A 421 -4.42 -42.50 -114.10
C PHE A 421 -5.58 -42.85 -115.05
N GLU A 422 -6.66 -42.06 -115.02
CA GLU A 422 -7.80 -42.19 -115.94
C GLU A 422 -7.41 -41.81 -117.37
N GLU A 423 -6.59 -40.78 -117.58
CA GLU A 423 -6.02 -40.44 -118.89
C GLU A 423 -5.10 -41.56 -119.40
N ILE A 424 -4.23 -42.11 -118.55
CA ILE A 424 -3.38 -43.25 -118.91
C ILE A 424 -4.25 -44.46 -119.27
N ASN A 425 -5.30 -44.75 -118.50
CA ASN A 425 -6.22 -45.86 -118.79
C ASN A 425 -6.99 -45.63 -120.09
N SER A 426 -7.45 -44.40 -120.37
CA SER A 426 -8.10 -44.02 -121.62
C SER A 426 -7.13 -44.15 -122.82
N ILE A 427 -5.87 -43.74 -122.66
CA ILE A 427 -4.83 -43.96 -123.67
C ILE A 427 -4.57 -45.45 -123.86
N ASN A 428 -4.54 -46.24 -122.78
CA ASN A 428 -4.32 -47.68 -122.85
C ASN A 428 -5.51 -48.39 -123.52
N GLU A 429 -6.74 -47.98 -123.25
CA GLU A 429 -7.95 -48.44 -123.94
C GLU A 429 -7.93 -48.06 -125.43
N ASN A 430 -7.49 -46.85 -125.77
CA ASN A 430 -7.30 -46.42 -127.16
C ASN A 430 -6.20 -47.22 -127.87
N VAL A 431 -5.10 -47.55 -127.19
CA VAL A 431 -4.02 -48.42 -127.71
C VAL A 431 -4.52 -49.85 -127.90
N ILE A 432 -5.35 -50.37 -126.99
CA ILE A 432 -6.01 -51.69 -127.12
C ILE A 432 -6.99 -51.70 -128.30
N GLN A 433 -7.72 -50.61 -128.55
CA GLN A 433 -8.60 -50.45 -129.72
C GLN A 433 -7.85 -50.34 -131.05
N GLU A 434 -6.72 -49.62 -131.08
CA GLU A 434 -5.83 -49.55 -132.25
C GLU A 434 -5.17 -50.91 -132.54
N THR A 435 -4.75 -51.66 -131.52
CA THR A 435 -4.21 -53.02 -131.71
C THR A 435 -5.27 -54.04 -132.14
N THR A 436 -6.54 -53.85 -131.76
CA THR A 436 -7.63 -54.69 -132.29
C THR A 436 -7.99 -54.35 -133.73
N LYS A 437 -7.88 -53.08 -134.16
CA LYS A 437 -8.01 -52.70 -135.58
C LYS A 437 -6.87 -53.22 -136.46
N VAL A 438 -5.66 -53.36 -135.92
CA VAL A 438 -4.53 -53.99 -136.65
C VAL A 438 -4.68 -55.51 -136.71
N LYS A 439 -5.37 -56.15 -135.74
CA LYS A 439 -5.65 -57.59 -135.76
C LYS A 439 -6.86 -58.00 -136.62
N SER A 440 -7.81 -57.10 -136.87
CA SER A 440 -9.01 -57.37 -137.68
C SER A 440 -8.89 -57.00 -139.17
N GLY A 441 -7.69 -56.64 -139.64
CA GLY A 441 -7.42 -56.33 -141.06
C GLY A 441 -6.58 -57.38 -141.80
N LEU A 442 -6.32 -58.56 -141.20
CA LEU A 442 -5.35 -59.54 -141.71
C LEU A 442 -5.86 -60.99 -141.78
N MET A 443 -7.15 -61.25 -141.55
CA MET A 443 -7.74 -62.58 -141.64
C MET A 443 -9.18 -62.45 -142.14
N ASP A 444 -9.36 -62.37 -143.46
CA ASP A 444 -10.52 -62.90 -144.21
C ASP A 444 -10.25 -62.73 -145.73
N GLU A 445 -9.13 -63.30 -146.18
CA GLU A 445 -9.06 -64.06 -147.43
C GLU A 445 -8.91 -65.52 -146.98
N ASP A 446 -10.01 -66.27 -146.89
CA ASP A 446 -10.10 -67.63 -147.44
C ASP A 446 -11.39 -68.37 -147.02
N VAL A 447 -12.12 -68.80 -148.06
CA VAL A 447 -13.16 -69.84 -148.13
C VAL A 447 -14.58 -69.52 -147.65
N GLY A 448 -15.49 -69.34 -148.62
CA GLY A 448 -16.91 -69.67 -148.48
C GLY A 448 -17.87 -68.74 -149.20
#